data_AF-X1U6S2-F1
#
_entry.id   AF-X1U6S2-F1
#
_cell.length_a   1.000
_cell.length_b   1.000
_cell.length_c   1.000
_cell.angle_alpha   90.00
_cell.angle_beta   90.00
_cell.angle_gamma   90.00
#
_symmetry.space_group_name_H-M   'P 1'
#
loop_
_entity.id
_entity.type
_entity.pdbx_description
1 polymer ?
#
loop_
_entity_poly.entity_id
_entity_poly.type
_entity_poly.pdbx_seq_one_letter_code
_entity_poly.pdbx_strand_id
1 'polypeptide(L)'
;EPPVTPGTGDRYLVIATATGDWVGHEDNIAEWDGSAWVFTTPNTGFAVWIEDVGRQKVYNGTNWVSFGTTVDHGNLIGLGDDDHAQYLTNTRHDLPARHPLGTVVPHDNLGDLAEKAHASLTGIGASDHHAKTGNYEVFPNTELVTGLPAAAVGNVGRVMRERTEAGQATRICICVENAADGYEWVQIGIST
;
A
#
# COMPACT_ATOMS: atom_id res chain seq x y z
N GLU A 1 -4.05 31.67 53.80
CA GLU A 1 -4.57 32.57 54.85
C GLU A 1 -4.75 33.96 54.26
N PRO A 2 -5.74 34.75 54.71
CA PRO A 2 -5.88 36.12 54.28
C PRO A 2 -4.69 36.98 54.75
N PRO A 3 -4.22 37.95 53.95
CA PRO A 3 -3.30 38.96 54.44
C PRO A 3 -3.92 39.76 55.59
N VAL A 4 -3.10 40.17 56.55
CA VAL A 4 -3.55 40.89 57.76
C VAL A 4 -4.12 42.27 57.44
N THR A 5 -3.64 42.91 56.36
CA THR A 5 -4.07 44.23 55.91
C THR A 5 -4.34 44.23 54.40
N PRO A 6 -5.50 43.72 53.96
CA PRO A 6 -5.87 43.75 52.54
C PRO A 6 -6.23 45.16 52.08
N GLY A 7 -5.85 45.50 50.86
CA GLY A 7 -6.34 46.66 50.12
C GLY A 7 -7.66 46.37 49.41
N THR A 8 -8.50 47.39 49.22
CA THR A 8 -9.74 47.25 48.43
C THR A 8 -9.41 46.80 47.00
N GLY A 9 -10.08 45.73 46.54
CA GLY A 9 -9.87 45.11 45.24
C GLY A 9 -8.77 44.05 45.20
N ASP A 10 -8.08 43.79 46.32
CA ASP A 10 -7.15 42.67 46.41
C ASP A 10 -7.89 41.36 46.17
N ARG A 11 -7.32 40.51 45.29
CA ARG A 11 -7.91 39.24 44.90
C ARG A 11 -6.92 38.09 45.06
N TYR A 12 -7.42 36.99 45.61
CA TYR A 12 -6.63 35.79 45.85
C TYR A 12 -7.40 34.54 45.43
N LEU A 13 -6.67 33.57 44.91
CA LEU A 13 -7.20 32.22 44.71
C LEU A 13 -6.92 31.38 45.95
N VAL A 14 -7.97 30.84 46.58
CA VAL A 14 -7.86 30.05 47.82
C VAL A 14 -7.57 28.58 47.49
N ILE A 15 -6.34 28.27 47.06
CA ILE A 15 -5.95 26.92 46.58
C ILE A 15 -5.31 26.03 47.65
N ALA A 16 -4.80 26.60 48.74
CA ALA A 16 -4.30 25.85 49.89
C ALA A 16 -5.42 25.62 50.92
N THR A 17 -5.22 24.71 51.87
CA THR A 17 -6.12 24.55 53.03
C THR A 17 -6.36 25.91 53.68
N ALA A 18 -7.62 26.34 53.69
CA ALA A 18 -7.94 27.71 54.05
C ALA A 18 -7.91 27.88 55.57
N THR A 19 -7.52 29.09 56.02
CA THR A 19 -7.40 29.45 57.43
C THR A 19 -7.91 30.88 57.64
N GLY A 20 -8.18 31.24 58.91
CA GLY A 20 -8.75 32.56 59.25
C GLY A 20 -10.11 32.77 58.59
N ASP A 21 -10.34 33.96 58.04
CA ASP A 21 -11.60 34.31 57.37
C ASP A 21 -11.87 33.50 56.09
N TRP A 22 -10.88 32.78 55.58
CA TRP A 22 -11.03 31.97 54.36
C TRP A 22 -11.48 30.53 54.63
N VAL A 23 -11.61 30.09 55.90
CA VAL A 23 -12.01 28.71 56.25
C VAL A 23 -13.33 28.33 55.56
N GLY A 24 -13.35 27.19 54.86
CA GLY A 24 -14.53 26.68 54.13
C GLY A 24 -14.73 27.30 52.75
N HIS A 25 -13.78 28.10 52.29
CA HIS A 25 -13.79 28.73 50.96
C HIS A 25 -12.62 28.27 50.09
N GLU A 26 -12.14 27.04 50.30
CA GLU A 26 -11.23 26.38 49.37
C GLU A 26 -11.78 26.41 47.94
N ASP A 27 -10.88 26.58 46.97
CA ASP A 27 -11.12 26.74 45.53
C ASP A 27 -11.92 28.00 45.11
N ASN A 28 -12.40 28.84 46.04
CA ASN A 28 -13.02 30.11 45.69
C ASN A 28 -11.99 31.18 45.34
N ILE A 29 -12.47 32.21 44.62
CA ILE A 29 -11.75 33.47 44.42
C ILE A 29 -12.22 34.43 45.51
N ALA A 30 -11.32 34.85 46.39
CA ALA A 30 -11.58 35.82 47.44
C ALA A 30 -11.23 37.24 46.96
N GLU A 31 -12.12 38.19 47.14
CA GLU A 31 -11.92 39.62 46.84
C GLU A 31 -12.21 40.46 48.07
N TRP A 32 -11.33 41.40 48.41
CA TRP A 32 -11.59 42.35 49.50
C TRP A 32 -12.40 43.55 49.00
N ASP A 33 -13.64 43.71 49.46
CA ASP A 33 -14.52 44.82 49.01
C ASP A 33 -14.24 46.17 49.70
N GLY A 34 -13.27 46.18 50.62
CA GLY A 34 -12.95 47.32 51.50
C GLY A 34 -13.45 47.15 52.94
N SER A 35 -14.31 46.17 53.19
CA SER A 35 -14.89 45.89 54.51
C SER A 35 -14.90 44.40 54.89
N ALA A 36 -15.04 43.50 53.90
CA ALA A 36 -15.07 42.06 54.08
C ALA A 36 -14.51 41.32 52.86
N TRP A 37 -14.18 40.03 53.05
CA TRP A 37 -13.88 39.12 51.96
C TRP A 37 -15.17 38.65 51.29
N VAL A 38 -15.29 38.90 50.00
CA VAL A 38 -16.35 38.39 49.13
C VAL A 38 -15.79 37.20 48.36
N PHE A 39 -16.51 36.08 48.39
CA PHE A 39 -16.06 34.84 47.75
C PHE A 39 -16.88 34.53 46.50
N THR A 40 -16.19 34.22 45.41
CA THR A 40 -16.79 33.74 44.16
C THR A 40 -16.45 32.27 43.96
N THR A 41 -17.47 31.41 43.92
CA THR A 41 -17.31 30.01 43.55
C THR A 41 -17.18 29.86 42.04
N PRO A 42 -16.11 29.23 41.53
CA PRO A 42 -15.90 29.08 40.10
C PRO A 42 -16.87 28.08 39.47
N ASN A 43 -17.23 28.30 38.21
CA ASN A 43 -17.85 27.28 37.36
C ASN A 43 -16.81 26.63 36.43
N THR A 44 -17.16 25.52 35.80
CA THR A 44 -16.26 24.84 34.85
C THR A 44 -15.86 25.78 33.71
N GLY A 45 -14.56 25.89 33.46
CA GLY A 45 -13.98 26.77 32.46
C GLY A 45 -13.60 28.16 32.97
N PHE A 46 -13.91 28.50 34.23
CA PHE A 46 -13.51 29.79 34.81
C PHE A 46 -11.99 29.90 34.87
N ALA A 47 -11.45 31.06 34.51
CA ALA A 47 -10.02 31.26 34.29
C ALA A 47 -9.50 32.46 35.09
N VAL A 48 -8.34 32.29 35.70
CA VAL A 48 -7.65 33.35 36.44
C VAL A 48 -6.16 33.37 36.07
N TRP A 49 -5.56 34.56 36.05
CA TRP A 49 -4.11 34.74 35.99
C TRP A 49 -3.58 34.90 37.42
N ILE A 50 -2.62 34.05 37.81
CA ILE A 50 -1.99 34.14 39.13
C ILE A 50 -0.69 34.92 38.97
N GLU A 51 -0.68 36.17 39.44
CA GLU A 51 0.44 37.11 39.28
C GLU A 51 1.74 36.59 39.90
N ASP A 52 1.70 36.10 41.14
CA ASP A 52 2.85 35.57 41.87
C ASP A 52 3.54 34.39 41.19
N VAL A 53 2.79 33.64 40.37
CA VAL A 53 3.27 32.44 39.68
C VAL A 53 3.52 32.70 38.20
N GLY A 54 3.03 33.82 37.67
CA GLY A 54 3.09 34.15 36.24
C GLY A 54 2.42 33.10 35.35
N ARG A 55 1.32 32.49 35.82
CA ARG A 55 0.60 31.45 35.07
C ARG A 55 -0.92 31.58 35.19
N GLN A 56 -1.60 31.20 34.12
CA GLN A 56 -3.04 31.05 34.11
C GLN A 56 -3.45 29.70 34.72
N LYS A 57 -4.56 29.69 35.47
CA LYS A 57 -5.26 28.49 35.93
C LYS A 57 -6.70 28.49 35.42
N VAL A 58 -7.25 27.31 35.17
CA VAL A 58 -8.63 27.07 34.77
C VAL A 58 -9.28 26.06 35.72
N TYR A 59 -10.52 26.32 36.13
CA TYR A 59 -11.30 25.39 36.93
C TYR A 59 -11.90 24.31 36.02
N ASN A 60 -11.57 23.04 36.26
CA ASN A 60 -12.05 21.93 35.42
C ASN A 60 -13.42 21.36 35.85
N GLY A 61 -14.08 22.00 36.82
CA GLY A 61 -15.32 21.52 37.44
C GLY A 61 -15.11 20.85 38.80
N THR A 62 -13.87 20.50 39.14
CA THR A 62 -13.50 19.97 40.46
C THR A 62 -12.30 20.71 41.06
N ASN A 63 -11.26 20.99 40.26
CA ASN A 63 -9.99 21.54 40.72
C ASN A 63 -9.48 22.66 39.78
N TRP A 64 -8.63 23.54 40.33
CA TRP A 64 -7.86 24.52 39.54
C TRP A 64 -6.59 23.92 38.93
N VAL A 65 -6.63 23.64 37.61
CA VAL A 65 -5.49 23.14 36.83
C VAL A 65 -4.78 24.27 36.11
N SER A 66 -3.48 24.13 35.83
CA SER A 66 -2.76 25.17 35.08
C SER A 66 -3.17 25.13 33.60
N PHE A 67 -3.45 26.28 33.01
CA PHE A 67 -3.74 26.39 31.59
C PHE A 67 -2.45 26.10 30.80
N GLY A 68 -2.47 25.06 29.96
CA GLY A 68 -1.30 24.64 29.17
C GLY A 68 -0.35 23.64 29.85
N THR A 69 -0.63 23.16 31.07
CA THR A 69 0.07 21.96 31.58
C THR A 69 -0.64 20.73 31.07
N THR A 70 0.00 20.05 30.11
CA THR A 70 -0.34 18.72 29.59
C THR A 70 -1.83 18.47 29.45
N VAL A 71 -2.40 18.89 28.31
CA VAL A 71 -3.33 17.97 27.64
C VAL A 71 -2.45 16.76 27.36
N ASP A 72 -2.54 15.73 28.20
CA ASP A 72 -2.04 14.41 27.84
C ASP A 72 -2.59 14.13 26.44
N HIS A 73 -1.72 13.71 25.52
CA HIS A 73 -2.21 13.25 24.22
C HIS A 73 -3.30 12.17 24.39
N GLY A 74 -3.28 11.39 25.48
CA GLY A 74 -4.34 10.45 25.86
C GLY A 74 -5.66 11.08 26.35
N ASN A 75 -5.66 12.36 26.75
CA ASN A 75 -6.88 13.10 27.11
C ASN A 75 -7.58 13.76 25.90
N LEU A 76 -6.93 13.79 24.73
CA LEU A 76 -7.67 13.96 23.47
C LEU A 76 -8.38 12.64 23.22
N ILE A 77 -9.61 12.52 23.71
CA ILE A 77 -10.64 11.53 23.35
C ILE A 77 -10.22 10.69 22.11
N GLY A 78 -9.53 9.57 22.35
CA GLY A 78 -9.18 8.55 21.37
C GLY A 78 -7.84 8.67 20.62
N LEU A 79 -6.99 9.68 20.82
CA LEU A 79 -5.71 9.78 20.07
C LEU A 79 -4.53 8.99 20.68
N GLY A 80 -4.66 8.54 21.93
CA GLY A 80 -3.72 7.62 22.58
C GLY A 80 -3.96 6.15 22.22
N ASP A 81 -5.11 5.87 21.64
CA ASP A 81 -5.54 4.54 21.25
C ASP A 81 -5.25 4.44 19.75
N ASP A 82 -4.51 3.43 19.31
CA ASP A 82 -4.31 3.17 17.88
C ASP A 82 -5.62 2.64 17.24
N ASP A 83 -6.77 3.17 17.63
CA ASP A 83 -8.12 2.75 17.28
C ASP A 83 -8.70 3.55 16.11
N HIS A 84 -8.06 4.67 15.76
CA HIS A 84 -8.47 5.47 14.62
C HIS A 84 -8.20 4.71 13.33
N ALA A 85 -9.28 4.29 12.67
CA ALA A 85 -9.25 3.60 11.38
C ALA A 85 -8.60 4.44 10.27
N GLN A 86 -8.38 5.74 10.51
CA GLN A 86 -7.96 6.71 9.50
C GLN A 86 -6.43 6.92 9.43
N TYR A 87 -5.65 6.45 10.41
CA TYR A 87 -4.18 6.55 10.35
C TYR A 87 -3.56 5.27 9.79
N LEU A 88 -2.94 5.40 8.61
CA LEU A 88 -2.03 4.41 8.07
C LEU A 88 -0.64 4.66 8.66
N THR A 89 -0.23 3.84 9.64
CA THR A 89 1.14 3.84 10.18
C THR A 89 1.94 2.71 9.53
N ASN A 90 3.28 2.84 9.45
CA ASN A 90 4.14 1.78 8.93
C ASN A 90 3.89 0.44 9.68
N THR A 91 3.74 0.50 11.00
CA THR A 91 3.44 -0.67 11.84
C THR A 91 2.05 -1.29 11.57
N ARG A 92 1.04 -0.49 11.21
CA ARG A 92 -0.31 -0.98 10.85
C ARG A 92 -0.38 -1.50 9.42
N HIS A 93 0.47 -1.00 8.53
CA HIS A 93 0.61 -1.44 7.14
C HIS A 93 1.27 -2.82 7.06
N ASP A 94 2.14 -3.17 8.02
CA ASP A 94 2.92 -4.40 8.01
C ASP A 94 2.22 -5.62 8.66
N LEU A 95 0.97 -5.49 9.12
CA LEU A 95 0.22 -6.61 9.69
C LEU A 95 -0.60 -7.33 8.61
N PRO A 96 -0.26 -8.58 8.23
CA PRO A 96 -0.96 -9.34 7.18
C PRO A 96 -2.46 -9.56 7.47
N ALA A 97 -2.88 -9.41 8.72
CA ALA A 97 -4.25 -9.60 9.17
C ALA A 97 -5.25 -8.57 8.60
N ARG A 98 -4.81 -7.38 8.17
CA ARG A 98 -5.70 -6.33 7.62
C ARG A 98 -5.47 -6.01 6.15
N HIS A 99 -4.32 -6.40 5.61
CA HIS A 99 -4.04 -6.39 4.18
C HIS A 99 -3.58 -7.79 3.75
N PRO A 100 -4.50 -8.76 3.63
CA PRO A 100 -4.18 -10.02 2.97
C PRO A 100 -3.56 -9.70 1.61
N LEU A 101 -2.33 -10.19 1.40
CA LEU A 101 -1.57 -9.97 0.17
C LEU A 101 -2.47 -10.29 -1.04
N GLY A 102 -2.62 -9.34 -1.97
CA GLY A 102 -3.45 -9.48 -3.17
C GLY A 102 -4.92 -9.03 -3.07
N THR A 103 -5.39 -8.44 -1.96
CA THR A 103 -6.81 -8.01 -1.83
C THR A 103 -7.05 -6.50 -1.89
N VAL A 104 -6.13 -5.68 -1.35
CA VAL A 104 -6.30 -4.21 -1.29
C VAL A 104 -5.59 -3.49 -2.43
N VAL A 105 -4.45 -4.04 -2.90
CA VAL A 105 -3.73 -3.52 -4.05
C VAL A 105 -3.55 -4.64 -5.07
N PRO A 106 -4.22 -4.59 -6.23
CA PRO A 106 -4.25 -5.70 -7.18
C PRO A 106 -2.89 -6.08 -7.78
N HIS A 107 -1.84 -5.27 -7.60
CA HIS A 107 -0.52 -5.55 -8.18
C HIS A 107 0.34 -6.51 -7.36
N ASP A 108 -0.06 -6.85 -6.12
CA ASP A 108 0.69 -7.76 -5.23
C ASP A 108 0.11 -9.17 -5.20
N ASN A 109 -0.67 -9.55 -6.22
CA ASN A 109 -1.07 -10.94 -6.39
C ASN A 109 0.16 -11.76 -6.85
N LEU A 110 0.73 -12.56 -5.95
CA LEU A 110 1.83 -13.48 -6.28
C LEU A 110 1.46 -14.45 -7.42
N GLY A 111 0.16 -14.67 -7.67
CA GLY A 111 -0.33 -15.40 -8.84
C GLY A 111 -0.07 -14.71 -10.19
N ASP A 112 0.14 -13.39 -10.19
CA ASP A 112 0.51 -12.62 -11.38
C ASP A 112 2.02 -12.64 -11.64
N LEU A 113 2.81 -12.96 -10.60
CA LEU A 113 4.26 -13.19 -10.66
C LEU A 113 4.62 -14.65 -10.93
N ALA A 114 3.67 -15.57 -10.81
CA ALA A 114 3.85 -16.94 -11.28
C ALA A 114 4.12 -16.88 -12.78
N GLU A 115 5.33 -17.27 -13.15
CA GLU A 115 5.79 -17.41 -14.53
C GLU A 115 4.63 -17.90 -15.40
N LYS A 116 4.17 -17.04 -16.32
CA LYS A 116 3.16 -17.41 -17.32
C LYS A 116 3.76 -18.54 -18.14
N ALA A 117 3.52 -19.78 -17.73
CA ALA A 117 3.91 -20.96 -18.48
C ALA A 117 3.44 -20.77 -19.92
N HIS A 118 4.24 -21.19 -20.90
CA HIS A 118 3.91 -21.03 -22.32
C HIS A 118 2.50 -21.56 -22.66
N ALA A 119 2.03 -22.58 -21.93
CA ALA A 119 0.67 -23.13 -22.05
C ALA A 119 -0.46 -22.13 -21.71
N SER A 120 -0.17 -20.97 -21.10
CA SER A 120 -1.14 -19.93 -20.75
C SER A 120 -1.47 -18.96 -21.90
N LEU A 121 -0.76 -19.08 -23.03
CA LEU A 121 -1.05 -18.32 -24.24
C LEU A 121 -2.11 -19.09 -25.05
N THR A 122 -3.35 -18.61 -25.04
CA THR A 122 -4.40 -19.17 -25.88
C THR A 122 -4.13 -18.86 -27.35
N GLY A 123 -4.00 -19.90 -28.17
CA GLY A 123 -3.77 -19.76 -29.62
C GLY A 123 -2.30 -19.69 -30.05
N ILE A 124 -1.35 -19.99 -29.16
CA ILE A 124 0.09 -20.03 -29.45
C ILE A 124 0.65 -21.39 -28.97
N GLY A 125 1.10 -22.24 -29.89
CA GLY A 125 1.78 -23.50 -29.61
C GLY A 125 3.30 -23.38 -29.56
N ALA A 126 4.00 -24.46 -29.16
CA ALA A 126 5.47 -24.49 -29.06
C ALA A 126 6.22 -24.13 -30.37
N SER A 127 5.53 -24.20 -31.51
CA SER A 127 6.04 -23.87 -32.84
C SER A 127 5.78 -22.42 -33.27
N ASP A 128 4.99 -21.64 -32.54
CA ASP A 128 4.69 -20.24 -32.92
C ASP A 128 5.82 -19.25 -32.57
N HIS A 129 6.97 -19.75 -32.12
CA HIS A 129 8.20 -18.98 -31.88
C HIS A 129 9.07 -18.79 -33.12
N HIS A 130 8.56 -19.00 -34.34
CA HIS A 130 9.32 -18.68 -35.55
C HIS A 130 9.50 -17.16 -35.65
N ALA A 131 10.70 -16.69 -35.29
CA ALA A 131 11.10 -15.30 -35.40
C ALA A 131 10.90 -14.82 -36.85
N LYS A 132 9.89 -13.97 -37.06
CA LYS A 132 9.73 -13.24 -38.32
C LYS A 132 10.84 -12.20 -38.43
N THR A 133 11.86 -12.50 -39.23
CA THR A 133 12.76 -11.49 -39.77
C THR A 133 12.45 -11.26 -41.25
N GLY A 134 11.45 -10.42 -41.53
CA GLY A 134 11.19 -9.89 -42.88
C GLY A 134 10.42 -10.81 -43.84
N ASN A 135 10.15 -10.31 -45.05
CA ASN A 135 9.31 -10.88 -46.12
C ASN A 135 9.79 -12.23 -46.72
N TYR A 136 10.72 -12.92 -46.07
CA TYR A 136 11.15 -14.25 -46.46
C TYR A 136 11.07 -15.17 -45.24
N GLU A 137 10.22 -16.19 -45.37
CA GLU A 137 10.08 -17.26 -44.41
C GLU A 137 11.41 -18.02 -44.33
N VAL A 138 12.17 -17.81 -43.26
CA VAL A 138 13.32 -18.65 -42.93
C VAL A 138 12.74 -19.97 -42.44
N PHE A 139 12.54 -20.91 -43.37
CA PHE A 139 12.15 -22.27 -43.00
C PHE A 139 13.25 -22.82 -42.06
N PRO A 140 12.94 -23.08 -40.78
CA PRO A 140 13.91 -23.68 -39.87
C PRO A 140 14.37 -24.98 -40.51
N ASN A 141 15.71 -25.18 -40.61
CA ASN A 141 16.37 -26.39 -41.08
C ASN A 141 15.40 -27.42 -41.68
N THR A 142 15.08 -27.27 -42.98
CA THR A 142 14.10 -28.12 -43.70
C THR A 142 14.13 -29.53 -43.16
N GLU A 143 12.98 -29.97 -42.62
CA GLU A 143 12.82 -31.22 -41.87
C GLU A 143 13.61 -32.36 -42.55
N LEU A 144 14.57 -32.96 -41.83
CA LEU A 144 15.31 -34.11 -42.32
C LEU A 144 14.45 -35.35 -42.08
N VAL A 145 13.86 -35.86 -43.15
CA VAL A 145 12.98 -37.03 -43.12
C VAL A 145 13.69 -38.27 -43.63
N THR A 146 13.28 -39.45 -43.14
CA THR A 146 13.76 -40.75 -43.66
C THR A 146 12.97 -41.23 -44.88
N GLY A 147 11.90 -40.52 -45.22
CA GLY A 147 11.10 -40.73 -46.42
C GLY A 147 10.23 -39.50 -46.68
N LEU A 148 10.12 -39.07 -47.94
CA LEU A 148 9.18 -38.01 -48.30
C LEU A 148 7.73 -38.48 -48.11
N PRO A 149 6.85 -37.66 -47.52
CA PRO A 149 5.42 -37.97 -47.47
C PRO A 149 4.81 -37.96 -48.87
N ALA A 150 3.60 -38.49 -49.01
CA ALA A 150 2.84 -38.38 -50.25
C ALA A 150 2.77 -36.92 -50.73
N ALA A 151 3.07 -36.69 -52.01
CA ALA A 151 2.89 -35.39 -52.62
C ALA A 151 1.40 -35.03 -52.62
N ALA A 152 1.05 -33.86 -52.11
CA ALA A 152 -0.32 -33.41 -51.92
C ALA A 152 -0.38 -31.89 -51.85
N VAL A 153 -1.56 -31.30 -52.04
CA VAL A 153 -1.80 -29.85 -52.01
C VAL A 153 -1.22 -29.16 -50.76
N GLY A 154 -1.33 -29.79 -49.58
CA GLY A 154 -0.79 -29.24 -48.33
C GLY A 154 0.73 -29.24 -48.23
N ASN A 155 1.42 -29.85 -49.20
CA ASN A 155 2.88 -29.90 -49.26
C ASN A 155 3.48 -29.02 -50.36
N VAL A 156 2.69 -28.46 -51.27
CA VAL A 156 3.20 -27.64 -52.39
C VAL A 156 4.04 -26.47 -51.86
N GLY A 157 5.22 -26.27 -52.42
CA GLY A 157 6.20 -25.25 -52.01
C GLY A 157 7.08 -25.64 -50.83
N ARG A 158 6.78 -26.74 -50.10
CA ARG A 158 7.65 -27.23 -49.03
C ARG A 158 8.96 -27.74 -49.63
N VAL A 159 10.08 -27.33 -49.04
CA VAL A 159 11.41 -27.89 -49.30
C VAL A 159 11.75 -28.85 -48.17
N MET A 160 12.12 -30.09 -48.50
CA MET A 160 12.48 -31.12 -47.53
C MET A 160 13.86 -31.70 -47.83
N ARG A 161 14.52 -32.16 -46.77
CA ARG A 161 15.76 -32.94 -46.87
C ARG A 161 15.42 -34.38 -46.56
N GLU A 162 15.77 -35.30 -47.45
CA GLU A 162 15.53 -36.71 -47.25
C GLU A 162 16.86 -37.46 -47.13
N ARG A 163 16.95 -38.31 -46.11
CA ARG A 163 18.05 -39.26 -45.94
C ARG A 163 17.48 -40.54 -45.34
N THR A 164 17.40 -41.58 -46.17
CA THR A 164 16.75 -42.84 -45.80
C THR A 164 17.42 -43.49 -44.58
N GLU A 165 18.75 -43.43 -44.49
CA GLU A 165 19.53 -44.03 -43.41
C GLU A 165 20.77 -43.21 -43.05
N ALA A 166 21.30 -43.41 -41.84
CA ALA A 166 22.54 -42.77 -41.40
C ALA A 166 23.70 -43.10 -42.35
N GLY A 167 24.43 -42.08 -42.80
CA GLY A 167 25.57 -42.23 -43.71
C GLY A 167 25.22 -42.19 -45.20
N GLN A 168 23.94 -42.14 -45.59
CA GLN A 168 23.55 -41.92 -46.99
C GLN A 168 23.56 -40.43 -47.37
N ALA A 169 23.64 -40.18 -48.68
CA ALA A 169 23.52 -38.84 -49.24
C ALA A 169 22.14 -38.24 -48.90
N THR A 170 22.12 -36.92 -48.68
CA THR A 170 20.88 -36.17 -48.43
C THR A 170 20.37 -35.60 -49.73
N ARG A 171 19.14 -35.96 -50.10
CA ARG A 171 18.42 -35.34 -51.21
C ARG A 171 17.70 -34.10 -50.71
N ILE A 172 17.73 -33.02 -51.49
CA ILE A 172 16.89 -31.85 -51.27
C ILE A 172 15.81 -31.87 -52.32
N CYS A 173 14.54 -31.88 -51.90
CA CYS A 173 13.38 -31.96 -52.78
C CYS A 173 12.41 -30.82 -52.50
N ILE A 174 11.71 -30.35 -53.53
CA ILE A 174 10.60 -29.40 -53.44
C ILE A 174 9.33 -30.06 -53.96
N CYS A 175 8.21 -29.89 -53.25
CA CYS A 175 6.93 -30.38 -53.75
C CYS A 175 6.29 -29.35 -54.68
N VAL A 176 5.85 -29.79 -55.85
CA VAL A 176 5.23 -28.96 -56.89
C VAL A 176 3.91 -29.56 -57.34
N GLU A 177 3.03 -28.70 -57.84
CA GLU A 177 1.85 -29.11 -58.60
C GLU A 177 2.22 -29.18 -60.09
N ASN A 178 2.17 -30.36 -60.68
CA ASN A 178 2.59 -30.62 -62.07
C ASN A 178 1.42 -30.76 -63.06
N ALA A 179 0.20 -30.87 -62.55
CA ALA A 179 -1.06 -30.82 -63.30
C ALA A 179 -2.20 -30.44 -62.33
N ALA A 180 -3.42 -30.23 -62.84
CA ALA A 180 -4.58 -30.02 -61.96
C ALA A 180 -4.73 -31.22 -61.00
N ASP A 181 -4.59 -30.96 -59.70
CA ASP A 181 -4.59 -31.97 -58.63
C ASP A 181 -3.48 -33.04 -58.73
N GLY A 182 -2.46 -32.80 -59.56
CA GLY A 182 -1.27 -33.64 -59.71
C GLY A 182 -0.09 -33.05 -58.94
N TYR A 183 0.46 -33.80 -57.99
CA TYR A 183 1.56 -33.33 -57.13
C TYR A 183 2.75 -34.27 -57.21
N GLU A 184 3.96 -33.72 -57.19
CA GLU A 184 5.19 -34.50 -57.17
C GLU A 184 6.28 -33.85 -56.32
N TRP A 185 7.28 -34.64 -55.95
CA TRP A 185 8.52 -34.17 -55.34
C TRP A 185 9.62 -34.10 -56.40
N VAL A 186 10.14 -32.90 -56.64
CA VAL A 186 11.24 -32.68 -57.57
C VAL A 186 12.54 -32.54 -56.77
N GLN A 187 13.51 -33.40 -57.07
CA GLN A 187 14.85 -33.29 -56.48
C GLN A 187 15.60 -32.08 -57.07
N ILE A 188 16.04 -31.16 -56.23
CA ILE A 188 16.81 -29.96 -56.62
C ILE A 188 18.30 -30.09 -56.33
N GLY A 189 18.69 -31.06 -55.50
CA GLY A 189 20.09 -31.32 -55.20
C GLY A 189 20.30 -32.60 -54.39
N ILE A 190 21.54 -33.07 -54.36
CA ILE A 190 21.98 -34.19 -53.52
C ILE A 190 23.35 -33.85 -52.94
N SER A 191 23.57 -34.16 -51.66
CA SER A 191 24.90 -34.00 -51.07
C SER A 191 25.87 -35.00 -51.70
N THR A 192 26.94 -34.51 -52.30
CA THR A 192 28.09 -35.30 -52.78
C THR A 192 29.06 -35.59 -51.66
#